data_AF-A0A958Y421-F1
#
_entry.id   AF-A0A958Y421-F1
#
_cell.length_a   1.000
_cell.length_b   1.000
_cell.length_c   1.000
_cell.angle_alpha   90.00
_cell.angle_beta   90.00
_cell.angle_gamma   90.00
#
_symmetry.space_group_name_H-M   'P 1'
#
loop_
_entity.id
_entity.type
_entity.pdbx_description
1 polymer ?
#
loop_
_entity_poly.entity_id
_entity_poly.type
_entity_poly.pdbx_seq_one_letter_code
_entity_poly.pdbx_strand_id
1 'polypeptide(L)'
;VTHKIFTSVSQLPKDWEALSKGDVFLQSSYLKVLETACPQTFCCYFVGVFNNDELVGIALLQRVELYARDMFRSQGVSTLKKFFRNVVSMVLKGHILVFGNLTHTGQHGYSFDSEKITNKMFFEAISHALLELKQNLKSEKGKKVRLFLLKDYFEDDAIHQFSTDLETKKFIKAKAQPNMILSIDETWKKPSDYVAAQVKKYRRRFTTARKKLKVEKKELNLEGIEFHSQTIYQLYKNVSDNASFNTFVLPERHFCSL
;
A
#
# COMPACT_ATOMS: atom_id res chain seq x y z
N VAL A 1 -11.10 1.58 -23.90
CA VAL A 1 -9.72 1.43 -23.41
C VAL A 1 -9.35 -0.03 -23.35
N THR A 2 -8.08 -0.35 -23.50
CA THR A 2 -7.52 -1.69 -23.30
C THR A 2 -6.57 -1.66 -22.09
N HIS A 3 -6.22 -2.81 -21.55
CA HIS A 3 -5.24 -2.93 -20.48
C HIS A 3 -4.11 -3.89 -20.88
N LYS A 4 -2.95 -3.71 -20.27
CA LYS A 4 -1.79 -4.62 -20.38
C LYS A 4 -1.17 -4.83 -19.01
N ILE A 5 -0.91 -6.08 -18.66
CA ILE A 5 -0.25 -6.45 -17.41
C ILE A 5 1.25 -6.64 -17.68
N PHE A 6 2.07 -5.98 -16.87
CA PHE A 6 3.51 -6.13 -16.82
C PHE A 6 3.91 -6.89 -15.56
N THR A 7 4.82 -7.84 -15.70
CA THR A 7 5.29 -8.68 -14.60
C THR A 7 6.62 -8.21 -14.02
N SER A 8 7.25 -7.23 -14.67
CA SER A 8 8.44 -6.57 -14.16
C SER A 8 8.49 -5.09 -14.50
N VAL A 9 9.15 -4.31 -13.63
CA VAL A 9 9.42 -2.88 -13.84
C VAL A 9 10.23 -2.63 -15.12
N SER A 10 11.07 -3.60 -15.51
CA SER A 10 11.84 -3.54 -16.76
C SER A 10 10.99 -3.53 -18.03
N GLN A 11 9.71 -3.91 -17.93
CA GLN A 11 8.77 -3.97 -19.05
C GLN A 11 7.88 -2.72 -19.15
N LEU A 12 7.98 -1.79 -18.19
CA LEU A 12 7.10 -0.62 -18.16
C LEU A 12 7.35 0.27 -19.39
N PRO A 13 6.29 0.86 -19.97
CA PRO A 13 6.41 1.81 -21.07
C PRO A 13 7.18 3.05 -20.64
N LYS A 14 7.87 3.71 -21.58
CA LYS A 14 8.64 4.93 -21.30
C LYS A 14 7.78 6.05 -20.73
N ASP A 15 6.52 6.12 -21.14
CA ASP A 15 5.58 7.16 -20.72
C ASP A 15 4.99 6.92 -19.32
N TRP A 16 5.36 5.83 -18.64
CA TRP A 16 4.93 5.53 -17.27
C TRP A 16 5.22 6.71 -16.32
N GLU A 17 6.40 7.31 -16.44
CA GLU A 17 6.84 8.40 -15.56
C GLU A 17 5.98 9.66 -15.66
N ALA A 18 5.36 9.90 -16.82
CA ALA A 18 4.47 11.05 -16.99
C ALA A 18 3.23 10.93 -16.09
N LEU A 19 2.71 9.71 -15.91
CA LEU A 19 1.55 9.44 -15.07
C LEU A 19 1.90 9.25 -13.59
N SER A 20 3.15 8.91 -13.25
CA SER A 20 3.59 8.75 -11.85
C SER A 20 4.25 9.98 -11.23
N LYS A 21 4.40 11.10 -11.96
CA LYS A 21 5.13 12.29 -11.49
C LYS A 21 4.65 12.84 -10.13
N GLY A 22 3.35 12.74 -9.84
CA GLY A 22 2.74 13.22 -8.59
C GLY A 22 2.89 12.27 -7.40
N ASP A 23 3.40 11.06 -7.61
CA ASP A 23 3.47 10.02 -6.58
C ASP A 23 4.76 9.19 -6.71
N VAL A 24 5.71 9.44 -5.79
CA VAL A 24 6.98 8.71 -5.73
C VAL A 24 6.78 7.19 -5.65
N PHE A 25 5.68 6.72 -5.05
CA PHE A 25 5.42 5.30 -4.88
C PHE A 25 4.94 4.60 -6.16
N LEU A 26 4.65 5.37 -7.22
CA LEU A 26 4.32 4.84 -8.54
C LEU A 26 5.47 5.02 -9.55
N GLN A 27 6.55 5.71 -9.20
CA GLN A 27 7.70 5.90 -10.09
C GLN A 27 8.49 4.60 -10.28
N SER A 28 9.03 4.38 -11.47
CA SER A 28 9.71 3.13 -11.81
C SER A 28 10.92 2.84 -10.91
N SER A 29 11.64 3.88 -10.46
CA SER A 29 12.75 3.78 -9.52
C SER A 29 12.33 3.13 -8.20
N TYR A 30 11.26 3.64 -7.58
CA TYR A 30 10.68 3.08 -6.37
C TYR A 30 10.06 1.70 -6.62
N LEU A 31 9.33 1.52 -7.72
CA LEU A 31 8.72 0.22 -8.04
C LEU A 31 9.79 -0.86 -8.24
N LYS A 32 10.98 -0.51 -8.75
CA LYS A 32 12.11 -1.44 -8.92
C LYS A 32 12.62 -1.94 -7.57
N VAL A 33 12.74 -1.02 -6.62
CA VAL A 33 13.08 -1.33 -5.24
C VAL A 33 12.00 -2.21 -4.61
N LEU A 34 10.73 -1.85 -4.75
CA LEU A 34 9.61 -2.64 -4.24
C LEU A 34 9.61 -4.06 -4.82
N GLU A 35 9.77 -4.22 -6.13
CA GLU A 35 9.86 -5.52 -6.81
C GLU A 35 10.99 -6.41 -6.24
N THR A 36 12.15 -5.83 -5.94
CA THR A 36 13.34 -6.57 -5.51
C THR A 36 13.42 -6.80 -4.00
N ALA A 37 12.87 -5.90 -3.19
CA ALA A 37 12.92 -5.93 -1.73
C ALA A 37 11.72 -6.65 -1.08
N CYS A 38 10.71 -7.04 -1.87
CA CYS A 38 9.51 -7.72 -1.39
C CYS A 38 9.78 -9.16 -0.89
N PRO A 39 9.06 -9.64 0.14
CA PRO A 39 9.14 -11.03 0.58
C PRO A 39 8.75 -12.02 -0.54
N GLN A 40 9.24 -13.26 -0.49
CA GLN A 40 8.86 -14.32 -1.47
C GLN A 40 7.35 -14.60 -1.55
N THR A 41 6.63 -14.30 -0.47
CA THR A 41 5.18 -14.46 -0.35
C THR A 41 4.40 -13.39 -1.13
N PHE A 42 5.11 -12.41 -1.70
CA PHE A 42 4.61 -11.20 -2.29
C PHE A 42 5.09 -11.08 -3.74
N CYS A 43 4.23 -10.65 -4.66
CA CYS A 43 4.65 -10.33 -6.04
C CYS A 43 3.93 -9.06 -6.52
N CYS A 44 4.68 -8.16 -7.15
CA CYS A 44 4.14 -6.98 -7.82
C CYS A 44 3.77 -7.31 -9.26
N TYR A 45 2.68 -6.70 -9.70
CA TYR A 45 2.23 -6.66 -11.09
C TYR A 45 1.85 -5.22 -11.39
N PHE A 46 2.10 -4.78 -12.61
CA PHE A 46 1.82 -3.42 -13.02
C PHE A 46 0.82 -3.46 -14.17
N VAL A 47 -0.11 -2.52 -14.21
CA VAL A 47 -1.11 -2.44 -15.27
C VAL A 47 -0.97 -1.10 -15.96
N GLY A 48 -0.84 -1.12 -17.28
CA GLY A 48 -1.04 0.05 -18.12
C GLY A 48 -2.43 0.00 -18.75
N VAL A 49 -3.14 1.13 -18.73
CA VAL A 49 -4.42 1.33 -19.41
C VAL A 49 -4.17 2.21 -20.62
N PHE A 50 -4.65 1.78 -21.78
CA PHE A 50 -4.37 2.39 -23.06
C PHE A 50 -5.65 2.87 -23.77
N ASN A 51 -5.57 4.04 -24.40
CA ASN A 51 -6.58 4.58 -25.30
C ASN A 51 -5.92 4.83 -26.66
N ASN A 52 -6.29 4.06 -27.70
CA ASN A 52 -5.64 4.11 -29.02
C ASN A 52 -4.10 4.06 -28.95
N ASP A 53 -3.56 3.06 -28.23
CA ASP A 53 -2.13 2.84 -27.96
C ASP A 53 -1.41 3.88 -27.09
N GLU A 54 -2.08 4.99 -26.73
CA GLU A 54 -1.57 5.95 -25.77
C GLU A 54 -1.76 5.42 -24.34
N LEU A 55 -0.70 5.47 -23.51
CA LEU A 55 -0.81 5.16 -22.09
C LEU A 55 -1.52 6.29 -21.36
N VAL A 56 -2.68 5.97 -20.79
CA VAL A 56 -3.59 6.95 -20.14
C VAL A 56 -3.87 6.61 -18.68
N GLY A 57 -3.41 5.46 -18.19
CA GLY A 57 -3.54 5.09 -16.79
C GLY A 57 -2.53 4.02 -16.38
N ILE A 58 -2.16 4.03 -15.11
CA ILE A 58 -1.23 3.09 -14.50
C ILE A 58 -1.78 2.60 -13.17
N ALA A 59 -1.48 1.35 -12.81
CA ALA A 59 -1.86 0.77 -11.53
C ALA A 59 -0.85 -0.27 -11.02
N LEU A 60 -0.76 -0.36 -9.69
CA LEU A 60 -0.02 -1.37 -8.96
C LEU A 60 -0.98 -2.42 -8.41
N LEU A 61 -0.74 -3.67 -8.78
CA LEU A 61 -1.40 -4.84 -8.22
C LEU A 61 -0.39 -5.68 -7.45
N GLN A 62 -0.83 -6.28 -6.34
CA GLN A 62 0.04 -7.11 -5.50
C GLN A 62 -0.63 -8.45 -5.19
N ARG A 63 0.08 -9.55 -5.47
CA ARG A 63 -0.32 -10.89 -5.03
C ARG A 63 0.34 -11.18 -3.69
N VAL A 64 -0.47 -11.49 -2.68
CA VAL A 64 0.01 -11.92 -1.37
C VAL A 64 -0.46 -13.33 -1.06
N GLU A 65 0.47 -14.15 -0.62
CA GLU A 65 0.21 -15.48 -0.09
C GLU A 65 -0.06 -15.42 1.41
N LEU A 66 -1.22 -15.95 1.82
CA LEU A 66 -1.60 -15.94 3.22
C LEU A 66 -1.12 -17.20 3.94
N TYR A 67 -0.18 -17.04 4.87
CA TYR A 67 0.16 -18.08 5.84
C TYR A 67 -0.60 -17.83 7.14
N ALA A 68 -1.45 -18.79 7.52
CA ALA A 68 -2.28 -18.67 8.72
C ALA A 68 -1.47 -18.55 10.02
N ARG A 69 -0.23 -19.06 10.04
CA ARG A 69 0.69 -18.92 11.19
C ARG A 69 1.25 -17.50 11.33
N ASP A 70 1.45 -16.79 10.23
CA ASP A 70 2.08 -15.46 10.25
C ASP A 70 1.09 -14.32 10.50
N MET A 71 -0.19 -14.53 10.15
CA MET A 71 -1.22 -13.50 10.26
C MET A 71 -1.77 -13.27 11.67
N PHE A 72 -1.78 -14.30 12.54
CA PHE A 72 -2.35 -14.19 13.88
C PHE A 72 -1.25 -14.22 14.94
N ARG A 73 -0.91 -13.05 15.48
CA ARG A 73 0.15 -12.93 16.51
C ARG A 73 -0.36 -12.55 17.91
N SER A 74 -1.62 -12.15 18.10
CA SER A 74 -2.19 -11.96 19.45
C SER A 74 -3.72 -12.05 19.56
N GLN A 75 -4.21 -12.20 20.81
CA GLN A 75 -5.60 -12.50 21.19
C GLN A 75 -6.56 -11.29 21.23
N GLY A 76 -6.12 -10.06 20.98
CA GLY A 76 -6.90 -8.83 21.26
C GLY A 76 -7.69 -8.23 20.08
N VAL A 77 -8.84 -7.62 20.40
CA VAL A 77 -9.83 -6.88 19.56
C VAL A 77 -10.89 -7.77 18.87
N SER A 78 -12.19 -7.49 19.06
CA SER A 78 -13.29 -8.41 18.74
C SER A 78 -13.99 -8.18 17.39
N THR A 79 -13.98 -6.96 16.85
CA THR A 79 -14.81 -6.62 15.67
C THR A 79 -14.10 -6.90 14.34
N LEU A 80 -12.89 -6.38 14.14
CA LEU A 80 -12.04 -6.76 13.00
C LEU A 80 -11.72 -8.26 13.04
N LYS A 81 -11.45 -8.81 14.23
CA LYS A 81 -11.15 -10.24 14.40
C LYS A 81 -12.28 -11.13 13.90
N LYS A 82 -13.57 -10.75 14.01
CA LYS A 82 -14.68 -11.56 13.47
C LYS A 82 -14.75 -11.51 11.94
N PHE A 83 -14.68 -10.32 11.35
CA PHE A 83 -14.70 -10.16 9.88
C PHE A 83 -13.49 -10.86 9.24
N PHE A 84 -12.29 -10.58 9.75
CA PHE A 84 -11.06 -11.16 9.24
C PHE A 84 -10.93 -12.65 9.59
N ARG A 85 -11.44 -13.15 10.73
CA ARG A 85 -11.44 -14.61 10.99
C ARG A 85 -12.30 -15.39 9.99
N ASN A 86 -13.44 -14.85 9.58
CA ASN A 86 -14.31 -15.50 8.59
C ASN A 86 -13.73 -15.41 7.17
N VAL A 87 -13.08 -14.30 6.83
CA VAL A 87 -12.35 -14.16 5.56
C VAL A 87 -11.11 -15.08 5.55
N VAL A 88 -10.35 -15.13 6.63
CA VAL A 88 -9.13 -15.94 6.74
C VAL A 88 -9.43 -17.43 6.81
N SER A 89 -10.54 -17.86 7.42
CA SER A 89 -10.95 -19.28 7.42
C SER A 89 -11.19 -19.82 6.00
N MET A 90 -11.69 -18.98 5.08
CA MET A 90 -11.90 -19.31 3.66
C MET A 90 -10.64 -19.23 2.80
N VAL A 91 -9.62 -18.48 3.23
CA VAL A 91 -8.39 -18.19 2.44
C VAL A 91 -7.18 -19.02 2.91
N LEU A 92 -7.30 -19.84 3.96
CA LEU A 92 -6.29 -20.84 4.33
C LEU A 92 -5.92 -21.68 3.09
N LYS A 93 -4.69 -21.48 2.57
CA LYS A 93 -4.13 -22.03 1.32
C LYS A 93 -4.58 -21.32 0.02
N GLY A 94 -4.57 -19.99 0.00
CA GLY A 94 -4.85 -19.21 -1.20
C GLY A 94 -4.10 -17.87 -1.28
N HIS A 95 -4.32 -17.16 -2.37
CA HIS A 95 -3.73 -15.85 -2.61
C HIS A 95 -4.78 -14.73 -2.56
N ILE A 96 -4.38 -13.56 -2.09
CA ILE A 96 -5.11 -12.31 -2.28
C ILE A 96 -4.48 -11.58 -3.46
N LEU A 97 -5.32 -11.00 -4.33
CA LEU A 97 -4.90 -9.95 -5.25
C LEU A 97 -5.34 -8.60 -4.70
N VAL A 98 -4.38 -7.72 -4.46
CA VAL A 98 -4.60 -6.37 -3.98
C VAL A 98 -4.48 -5.41 -5.15
N PHE A 99 -5.45 -4.51 -5.28
CA PHE A 99 -5.32 -3.29 -6.05
C PHE A 99 -4.89 -2.17 -5.10
N GLY A 100 -3.65 -1.74 -5.21
CA GLY A 100 -2.99 -0.82 -4.28
C GLY A 100 -1.67 -1.33 -3.73
N ASN A 101 -1.01 -0.51 -2.91
CA ASN A 101 0.24 -0.85 -2.26
C ASN A 101 0.02 -1.25 -0.79
N LEU A 102 0.32 -2.50 -0.42
CA LEU A 102 0.24 -3.02 0.95
C LEU A 102 1.42 -2.61 1.84
N THR A 103 2.56 -2.20 1.27
CA THR A 103 3.74 -1.81 2.07
C THR A 103 3.65 -0.36 2.55
N HIS A 104 2.69 0.42 2.05
CA HIS A 104 2.45 1.80 2.44
C HIS A 104 0.99 2.05 2.82
N THR A 105 0.74 3.14 3.54
CA THR A 105 -0.59 3.66 3.83
C THR A 105 -0.82 4.88 2.96
N GLY A 106 -1.95 4.95 2.25
CA GLY A 106 -2.30 6.04 1.34
C GLY A 106 -2.67 5.54 -0.06
N GLN A 107 -3.15 6.46 -0.89
CA GLN A 107 -3.64 6.19 -2.25
C GLN A 107 -2.49 6.02 -3.26
N HIS A 108 -1.58 5.08 -2.99
CA HIS A 108 -0.37 4.86 -3.79
C HIS A 108 -0.53 3.66 -4.74
N GLY A 109 -1.72 3.53 -5.31
CA GLY A 109 -2.14 2.34 -6.04
C GLY A 109 -2.32 2.53 -7.54
N TYR A 110 -2.57 3.77 -7.98
CA TYR A 110 -2.85 4.08 -9.37
C TYR A 110 -2.77 5.58 -9.65
N SER A 111 -2.66 5.91 -10.94
CA SER A 111 -2.81 7.26 -11.47
C SER A 111 -3.33 7.16 -12.90
N PHE A 112 -4.17 8.09 -13.32
CA PHE A 112 -4.64 8.14 -14.71
C PHE A 112 -4.98 9.55 -15.13
N ASP A 113 -4.97 9.77 -16.44
CA ASP A 113 -5.30 11.05 -17.06
C ASP A 113 -6.82 11.18 -17.19
N SER A 114 -7.43 11.97 -16.28
CA SER A 114 -8.88 12.19 -16.24
C SER A 114 -9.42 13.01 -17.41
N GLU A 115 -8.56 13.67 -18.19
CA GLU A 115 -8.97 14.35 -19.43
C GLU A 115 -9.12 13.35 -20.59
N LYS A 116 -8.40 12.22 -20.53
CA LYS A 116 -8.39 11.21 -21.61
C LYS A 116 -9.34 10.05 -21.37
N ILE A 117 -9.60 9.69 -20.10
CA ILE A 117 -10.50 8.58 -19.75
C ILE A 117 -11.34 8.91 -18.52
N THR A 118 -12.53 8.32 -18.44
CA THR A 118 -13.40 8.45 -17.26
C THR A 118 -12.99 7.48 -16.15
N ASN A 119 -13.35 7.79 -14.90
CA ASN A 119 -13.23 6.87 -13.77
C ASN A 119 -13.81 5.48 -14.08
N LYS A 120 -14.99 5.43 -14.73
CA LYS A 120 -15.65 4.18 -15.09
C LYS A 120 -14.78 3.33 -16.02
N MET A 121 -14.27 3.93 -17.09
CA MET A 121 -13.40 3.25 -18.06
C MET A 121 -12.12 2.73 -17.38
N PHE A 122 -11.53 3.52 -16.47
CA PHE A 122 -10.35 3.11 -15.72
C PHE A 122 -10.64 1.92 -14.79
N PHE A 123 -11.65 2.01 -13.90
CA PHE A 123 -11.96 0.93 -12.96
C PHE A 123 -12.49 -0.34 -13.65
N GLU A 124 -13.17 -0.22 -14.79
CA GLU A 124 -13.53 -1.37 -15.63
C GLU A 124 -12.27 -2.06 -16.18
N ALA A 125 -11.32 -1.30 -16.73
CA ALA A 125 -10.03 -1.84 -17.20
C ALA A 125 -9.26 -2.55 -16.08
N ILE A 126 -9.20 -1.96 -14.88
CA ILE A 126 -8.58 -2.60 -13.71
C ILE A 126 -9.33 -3.86 -13.28
N SER A 127 -10.67 -3.86 -13.31
CA SER A 127 -11.46 -5.05 -13.02
C SER A 127 -11.17 -6.18 -14.01
N HIS A 128 -11.00 -5.87 -15.30
CA HIS A 128 -10.62 -6.85 -16.31
C HIS A 128 -9.19 -7.37 -16.07
N ALA A 129 -8.24 -6.49 -15.78
CA ALA A 129 -6.86 -6.87 -15.45
C ALA A 129 -6.79 -7.79 -14.22
N LEU A 130 -7.57 -7.52 -13.16
CA LEU A 130 -7.65 -8.38 -11.98
C LEU A 130 -8.18 -9.78 -12.28
N LEU A 131 -9.20 -9.88 -13.15
CA LEU A 131 -9.77 -11.15 -13.57
C LEU A 131 -8.83 -11.94 -14.47
N GLU A 132 -8.17 -11.29 -15.42
CA GLU A 132 -7.13 -11.89 -16.26
C GLU A 132 -5.97 -12.39 -15.40
N LEU A 133 -5.43 -11.55 -14.50
CA LEU A 133 -4.33 -11.94 -13.63
C LEU A 133 -4.70 -13.13 -12.74
N LYS A 134 -5.94 -13.18 -12.23
CA LYS A 134 -6.45 -14.34 -11.47
C LYS A 134 -6.46 -15.61 -12.33
N GLN A 135 -6.82 -15.52 -13.60
CA GLN A 135 -6.82 -16.66 -14.51
C GLN A 135 -5.39 -17.13 -14.79
N ASN A 136 -4.50 -16.22 -15.19
CA ASN A 136 -3.09 -16.50 -15.50
C ASN A 136 -2.37 -17.11 -14.29
N LEU A 137 -2.59 -16.58 -13.09
CA LEU A 137 -2.04 -17.14 -11.85
C LEU A 137 -2.49 -18.59 -11.61
N LYS A 138 -3.75 -18.91 -11.92
CA LYS A 138 -4.29 -20.26 -11.74
C LYS A 138 -3.76 -21.22 -12.81
N SER A 139 -3.77 -20.83 -14.08
CA SER A 139 -3.37 -21.69 -15.21
C SER A 139 -1.86 -21.92 -15.28
N GLU A 140 -1.06 -20.86 -15.12
CA GLU A 140 0.39 -20.92 -15.35
C GLU A 140 1.17 -21.28 -14.08
N LYS A 141 0.67 -20.88 -12.90
CA LYS A 141 1.41 -20.99 -11.64
C LYS A 141 0.71 -21.86 -10.59
N GLY A 142 -0.47 -22.40 -10.89
CA GLY A 142 -1.27 -23.17 -9.91
C GLY A 142 -1.75 -22.34 -8.71
N LYS A 143 -1.64 -21.01 -8.78
CA LYS A 143 -1.91 -20.08 -7.67
C LYS A 143 -3.37 -19.65 -7.67
N LYS A 144 -4.18 -20.25 -6.78
CA LYS A 144 -5.61 -19.92 -6.67
C LYS A 144 -5.85 -18.63 -5.87
N VAL A 145 -6.26 -17.56 -6.55
CA VAL A 145 -6.72 -16.32 -5.92
C VAL A 145 -8.10 -16.54 -5.30
N ARG A 146 -8.23 -16.24 -4.00
CA ARG A 146 -9.45 -16.43 -3.20
C ARG A 146 -10.15 -15.13 -2.86
N LEU A 147 -9.41 -14.01 -2.84
CA LEU A 147 -9.92 -12.71 -2.42
C LEU A 147 -9.30 -11.61 -3.29
N PHE A 148 -10.10 -10.60 -3.59
CA PHE A 148 -9.65 -9.32 -4.10
C PHE A 148 -9.74 -8.29 -2.97
N LEU A 149 -8.70 -7.48 -2.81
CA LEU A 149 -8.67 -6.36 -1.86
C LEU A 149 -8.44 -5.07 -2.64
N LEU A 150 -9.37 -4.13 -2.53
CA LEU A 150 -9.19 -2.78 -3.04
C LEU A 150 -8.80 -1.93 -1.84
N LYS A 151 -7.56 -1.42 -1.84
CA LYS A 151 -6.95 -0.79 -0.68
C LYS A 151 -6.84 0.72 -0.84
N ASP A 152 -7.07 1.41 0.27
CA ASP A 152 -6.88 2.84 0.52
C ASP A 152 -7.69 3.75 -0.40
N TYR A 153 -8.95 3.98 0.00
CA TYR A 153 -9.83 4.94 -0.64
C TYR A 153 -10.41 5.90 0.41
N PHE A 154 -10.29 7.20 0.18
CA PHE A 154 -10.95 8.24 0.99
C PHE A 154 -12.46 8.27 0.71
N GLU A 155 -13.25 8.89 1.59
CA GLU A 155 -14.71 8.86 1.49
C GLU A 155 -15.26 9.60 0.24
N ASP A 156 -14.48 10.52 -0.31
CA ASP A 156 -14.77 11.35 -1.48
C ASP A 156 -14.22 10.79 -2.81
N ASP A 157 -13.56 9.63 -2.79
CA ASP A 157 -13.05 9.01 -4.00
C ASP A 157 -14.13 8.57 -4.99
N ALA A 158 -13.82 8.69 -6.28
CA ALA A 158 -14.71 8.29 -7.36
C ALA A 158 -15.11 6.81 -7.34
N ILE A 159 -14.34 5.94 -6.67
CA ILE A 159 -14.71 4.52 -6.54
C ILE A 159 -16.09 4.33 -5.89
N HIS A 160 -16.50 5.23 -4.99
CA HIS A 160 -17.79 5.12 -4.28
C HIS A 160 -18.98 5.36 -5.20
N GLN A 161 -18.77 5.96 -6.38
CA GLN A 161 -19.79 6.07 -7.43
C GLN A 161 -20.18 4.70 -8.01
N PHE A 162 -19.35 3.68 -7.81
CA PHE A 162 -19.56 2.30 -8.29
C PHE A 162 -19.98 1.35 -7.16
N SER A 163 -20.51 1.86 -6.04
CA SER A 163 -20.89 1.04 -4.87
C SER A 163 -21.85 -0.09 -5.23
N THR A 164 -22.90 0.18 -6.02
CA THR A 164 -23.86 -0.83 -6.48
C THR A 164 -23.19 -1.93 -7.32
N ASP A 165 -22.28 -1.56 -8.23
CA ASP A 165 -21.53 -2.52 -9.04
C ASP A 165 -20.57 -3.37 -8.20
N LEU A 166 -19.97 -2.78 -7.16
CA LEU A 166 -19.12 -3.49 -6.21
C LEU A 166 -19.94 -4.46 -5.34
N GLU A 167 -21.12 -4.05 -4.87
CA GLU A 167 -22.03 -4.89 -4.08
C GLU A 167 -22.55 -6.08 -4.87
N THR A 168 -22.95 -5.88 -6.14
CA THR A 168 -23.36 -6.99 -7.03
C THR A 168 -22.22 -7.98 -7.27
N LYS A 169 -20.97 -7.50 -7.29
CA LYS A 169 -19.74 -8.32 -7.33
C LYS A 169 -19.32 -8.88 -5.97
N LYS A 170 -20.15 -8.72 -4.92
CA LYS A 170 -19.94 -9.21 -3.54
C LYS A 170 -18.74 -8.59 -2.82
N PHE A 171 -18.33 -7.39 -3.21
CA PHE A 171 -17.37 -6.62 -2.41
C PHE A 171 -18.02 -6.13 -1.12
N ILE A 172 -17.25 -6.12 -0.04
CA ILE A 172 -17.68 -5.63 1.26
C ILE A 172 -16.78 -4.45 1.64
N LYS A 173 -17.39 -3.30 1.91
CA LYS A 173 -16.66 -2.11 2.37
C LYS A 173 -16.22 -2.30 3.82
N ALA A 174 -14.91 -2.22 4.06
CA ALA A 174 -14.33 -2.20 5.40
C ALA A 174 -13.81 -0.79 5.70
N LYS A 175 -14.20 -0.21 6.84
CA LYS A 175 -13.65 1.07 7.30
C LYS A 175 -12.37 0.81 8.11
N ALA A 176 -11.27 1.41 7.68
CA ALA A 176 -10.02 1.45 8.43
C ALA A 176 -9.97 2.69 9.33
N GLN A 177 -8.93 2.80 10.17
CA GLN A 177 -8.65 4.04 10.89
C GLN A 177 -8.32 5.16 9.90
N PRO A 178 -8.66 6.42 10.22
CA PRO A 178 -8.37 7.55 9.33
C PRO A 178 -6.86 7.76 9.18
N ASN A 179 -6.45 8.24 8.01
CA ASN A 179 -5.09 8.71 7.79
C ASN A 179 -4.89 10.03 8.55
N MET A 180 -3.79 10.12 9.32
CA MET A 180 -3.41 11.35 9.99
C MET A 180 -2.60 12.23 9.03
N ILE A 181 -3.28 13.10 8.30
CA ILE A 181 -2.66 14.02 7.34
C ILE A 181 -2.48 15.38 8.04
N LEU A 182 -1.23 15.87 8.12
CA LEU A 182 -0.90 17.19 8.64
C LEU A 182 -0.58 18.13 7.47
N SER A 183 -1.50 19.05 7.18
CA SER A 183 -1.21 20.17 6.28
C SER A 183 -0.26 21.14 6.99
N ILE A 184 0.85 21.47 6.34
CA ILE A 184 1.78 22.49 6.86
C ILE A 184 1.23 23.85 6.49
N ASP A 185 0.93 24.66 7.50
CA ASP A 185 0.48 26.03 7.29
C ASP A 185 1.62 26.88 6.73
N GLU A 186 1.36 27.59 5.63
CA GLU A 186 2.36 28.43 4.96
C GLU A 186 2.91 29.55 5.85
N THR A 187 2.16 29.94 6.88
CA THR A 187 2.60 30.94 7.88
C THR A 187 3.62 30.39 8.86
N TRP A 188 3.77 29.07 8.99
CA TRP A 188 4.77 28.47 9.88
C TRP A 188 6.17 28.56 9.26
N LYS A 189 6.99 29.49 9.77
CA LYS A 189 8.36 29.70 9.29
C LYS A 189 9.40 29.05 10.19
N LYS A 190 9.02 28.66 11.41
CA LYS A 190 9.90 28.01 12.39
C LYS A 190 9.13 27.00 13.25
N PRO A 191 9.81 26.02 13.89
CA PRO A 191 9.16 25.00 14.71
C PRO A 191 8.27 25.54 15.84
N SER A 192 8.56 26.74 16.36
CA SER A 192 7.73 27.37 17.40
C SER A 192 6.33 27.74 16.91
N ASP A 193 6.17 28.03 15.62
CA ASP A 193 4.89 28.46 15.06
C ASP A 193 3.89 27.29 15.07
N TYR A 194 4.36 26.10 14.66
CA TYR A 194 3.63 24.84 14.83
C TYR A 194 3.22 24.59 16.29
N VAL A 195 4.16 24.77 17.23
CA VAL A 195 3.89 24.53 18.66
C VAL A 195 2.88 25.55 19.21
N ALA A 196 2.92 26.80 18.74
CA ALA A 196 1.96 27.84 19.10
C ALA A 196 0.56 27.59 18.51
N ALA A 197 0.47 26.99 17.32
CA ALA A 197 -0.81 26.61 16.71
C ALA A 197 -1.52 25.48 17.48
N GLN A 198 -0.81 24.67 18.27
CA GLN A 198 -1.42 23.62 19.07
C GLN A 198 -2.25 24.16 20.25
N VAL A 199 -3.36 23.49 20.55
CA VAL A 199 -4.15 23.74 21.77
C VAL A 199 -3.32 23.45 23.03
N LYS A 200 -3.66 24.13 24.14
CA LYS A 200 -2.90 24.15 25.42
C LYS A 200 -2.46 22.76 25.89
N LYS A 201 -3.33 21.74 25.77
CA LYS A 201 -3.03 20.35 26.15
C LYS A 201 -1.87 19.77 25.35
N TYR A 202 -1.90 19.86 24.02
CA TYR A 202 -0.85 19.31 23.16
C TYR A 202 0.44 20.12 23.25
N ARG A 203 0.34 21.45 23.34
CA ARG A 203 1.50 22.33 23.60
C ARG A 203 2.26 21.97 24.88
N ARG A 204 1.53 21.71 25.97
CA ARG A 204 2.12 21.25 27.25
C ARG A 204 2.78 19.88 27.11
N ARG A 205 2.16 18.94 26.40
CA ARG A 205 2.73 17.61 26.12
C ARG A 205 4.03 17.72 25.31
N PHE A 206 4.03 18.48 24.22
CA PHE A 206 5.22 18.71 23.39
C PHE A 206 6.37 19.29 24.21
N THR A 207 6.11 20.37 24.96
CA THR A 207 7.13 21.05 25.78
C THR A 207 7.69 20.12 26.85
N THR A 208 6.83 19.34 27.51
CA THR A 208 7.26 18.37 28.54
C THR A 208 8.12 17.27 27.93
N ALA A 209 7.71 16.71 26.78
CA ALA A 209 8.47 15.68 26.08
C ALA A 209 9.85 16.21 25.67
N ARG A 210 9.93 17.43 25.13
CA ARG A 210 11.20 18.06 24.76
C ARG A 210 12.13 18.30 25.95
N LYS A 211 11.59 18.73 27.10
CA LYS A 211 12.39 18.88 28.34
C LYS A 211 12.94 17.56 28.87
N LYS A 212 12.21 16.45 28.70
CA LYS A 212 12.64 15.12 29.16
C LYS A 212 13.53 14.38 28.16
N LEU A 213 13.66 14.90 26.93
CA LEU A 213 14.36 14.24 25.85
C LEU A 213 15.88 14.31 26.09
N LYS A 214 16.48 13.17 26.46
CA LYS A 214 17.92 13.00 26.62
C LYS A 214 18.44 11.98 25.61
N VAL A 215 18.22 12.26 24.33
CA VAL A 215 18.68 11.40 23.22
C VAL A 215 19.34 12.26 22.15
N GLU A 216 20.36 11.70 21.51
CA GLU A 216 20.91 12.23 20.26
C GLU A 216 20.01 11.79 19.10
N LYS A 217 19.90 12.65 18.08
CA LYS A 217 19.19 12.33 16.84
C LYS A 217 20.19 12.39 15.71
N LYS A 218 20.29 11.31 14.94
CA LYS A 218 21.17 11.20 13.79
C LYS A 218 20.36 10.72 12.59
N GLU A 219 20.52 11.40 11.48
CA GLU A 219 20.03 10.92 10.19
C GLU A 219 21.02 9.88 9.67
N LEU A 220 20.52 8.71 9.26
CA LEU A 220 21.35 7.62 8.77
C LEU A 220 21.42 7.70 7.23
N ASN A 221 22.64 7.67 6.70
CA ASN A 221 22.89 7.35 5.30
C ASN A 221 22.89 5.82 5.11
N LEU A 222 23.11 5.35 3.87
CA LEU A 222 23.12 3.92 3.56
C LEU A 222 24.10 3.13 4.45
N GLU A 223 25.34 3.59 4.59
CA GLU A 223 26.34 2.94 5.46
C GLU A 223 25.86 2.83 6.91
N GLY A 224 25.22 3.88 7.44
CA GLY A 224 24.63 3.87 8.77
C GLY A 224 23.46 2.90 8.90
N ILE A 225 22.62 2.78 7.87
CA ILE A 225 21.52 1.81 7.83
C ILE A 225 22.06 0.38 7.79
N GLU A 226 23.09 0.11 7.00
CA GLU A 226 23.74 -1.20 6.94
C GLU A 226 24.39 -1.56 8.28
N PHE A 227 25.14 -0.63 8.88
CA PHE A 227 25.78 -0.80 10.17
C PHE A 227 24.76 -1.09 11.29
N HIS A 228 23.58 -0.46 11.26
CA HIS A 228 22.52 -0.66 12.25
C HIS A 228 21.41 -1.64 11.81
N SER A 229 21.62 -2.38 10.72
CA SER A 229 20.59 -3.21 10.07
C SER A 229 19.87 -4.17 11.03
N GLN A 230 20.61 -4.90 11.86
CA GLN A 230 20.05 -5.83 12.84
C GLN A 230 19.15 -5.10 13.87
N THR A 231 19.59 -3.94 14.37
CA THR A 231 18.82 -3.14 15.32
C THR A 231 17.55 -2.57 14.69
N ILE A 232 17.64 -2.04 13.47
CA ILE A 232 16.49 -1.53 12.71
C ILE A 232 15.47 -2.66 12.50
N TYR A 233 15.94 -3.84 12.11
CA TYR A 233 15.07 -5.00 11.93
C TYR A 233 14.40 -5.44 13.23
N GLN A 234 15.14 -5.48 14.35
CA GLN A 234 14.58 -5.82 15.65
C GLN A 234 13.49 -4.83 16.09
N LEU A 235 13.70 -3.53 15.87
CA LEU A 235 12.69 -2.50 16.16
C LEU A 235 11.44 -2.67 15.29
N TYR A 236 11.62 -2.94 13.99
CA TYR A 236 10.51 -3.28 13.11
C TYR A 236 9.76 -4.53 13.60
N LYS A 237 10.48 -5.61 13.93
CA LYS A 237 9.89 -6.86 14.42
C LYS A 237 9.12 -6.67 15.71
N ASN A 238 9.61 -5.84 16.63
CA ASN A 238 8.87 -5.50 17.84
C ASN A 238 7.51 -4.87 17.53
N VAL A 239 7.43 -3.96 16.54
CA VAL A 239 6.15 -3.37 16.12
C VAL A 239 5.27 -4.41 15.42
N SER A 240 5.85 -5.15 14.46
CA SER A 240 5.13 -6.17 13.70
C SER A 240 4.57 -7.27 14.61
N ASP A 241 5.34 -7.78 15.56
CA ASP A 241 4.94 -8.88 16.44
C ASP A 241 3.85 -8.48 17.45
N ASN A 242 3.75 -7.18 17.76
CA ASN A 242 2.68 -6.64 18.62
C ASN A 242 1.42 -6.22 17.84
N ALA A 243 1.45 -6.24 16.50
CA ALA A 243 0.26 -5.99 15.69
C ALA A 243 -0.72 -7.17 15.81
N SER A 244 -2.02 -6.88 15.88
CA SER A 244 -3.06 -7.92 15.94
C SER A 244 -3.18 -8.73 14.65
N PHE A 245 -2.69 -8.17 13.53
CA PHE A 245 -2.72 -8.78 12.20
C PHE A 245 -1.56 -8.27 11.34
N ASN A 246 -0.90 -9.17 10.60
CA ASN A 246 0.12 -8.84 9.60
C ASN A 246 -0.14 -9.59 8.30
N THR A 247 -0.09 -8.90 7.16
CA THR A 247 -0.23 -9.50 5.83
C THR A 247 1.08 -10.06 5.29
N PHE A 248 2.21 -9.58 5.79
CA PHE A 248 3.56 -10.02 5.42
C PHE A 248 4.56 -9.66 6.53
N VAL A 249 5.76 -10.24 6.45
CA VAL A 249 6.92 -9.85 7.26
C VAL A 249 8.02 -9.44 6.31
N LEU A 250 8.61 -8.27 6.55
CA LEU A 250 9.73 -7.77 5.75
C LEU A 250 10.99 -8.62 5.98
N PRO A 251 11.82 -8.84 4.96
CA PRO A 251 13.13 -9.45 5.12
C PRO A 251 14.04 -8.59 6.01
N GLU A 252 15.02 -9.21 6.65
CA GLU A 252 15.94 -8.53 7.58
C GLU A 252 16.67 -7.32 6.95
N ARG A 253 17.11 -7.48 5.70
CA ARG A 253 17.84 -6.43 4.96
C ARG A 253 16.93 -5.49 4.14
N HIS A 254 15.62 -5.53 4.35
CA HIS A 254 14.66 -4.74 3.56
C HIS A 254 15.00 -3.23 3.54
N PHE A 255 15.38 -2.67 4.69
CA PHE A 255 15.72 -1.25 4.80
C PHE A 255 17.02 -0.86 4.10
N CYS A 256 17.94 -1.81 3.89
CA CYS A 256 19.17 -1.55 3.13
C CYS A 256 18.95 -1.62 1.62
N SER A 257 17.90 -2.34 1.19
CA SER A 257 17.54 -2.46 -0.22
C SER A 257 16.60 -1.38 -0.72
N LEU A 258 16.08 -0.52 0.17
CA LEU A 258 15.15 0.56 -0.12
C LEU A 258 15.85 1.78 -0.75
#